data_AF-A0A836Q3M6-F1
#
_entry.id   AF-A0A836Q3M6-F1
#
_cell.length_a   1.000
_cell.length_b   1.000
_cell.length_c   1.000
_cell.angle_alpha   90.00
_cell.angle_beta   90.00
_cell.angle_gamma   90.00
#
_symmetry.space_group_name_H-M   'P 1'
#
loop_
_entity.id
_entity.type
_entity.pdbx_description
1 polymer ?
#
loop_
_entity_poly.entity_id
_entity_poly.type
_entity_poly.pdbx_seq_one_letter_code
_entity_poly.pdbx_strand_id
1 'polypeptide(L)'
;MDTITSEAKATGVKSSGQTSGLRLKFPDAKVGELLTEADDDPEYWTLFSDAKGRLEVPQGKRFQLELSKNQEVSLDFLSSMGNKDARSAIVSLDLSESDIDKESLNYLKYLPALEELDLSGTEIGDDDLDEIAKLSQLKKLWLDDTNTSKSAAEKLSGLTNLKKLSLSHLDGAEVEINSLKLRIPSCEVVVREGNT
;
A
#
# COMPACT_ATOMS: atom_id res chain seq x y z
N MET A 1 2.64 11.52 58.65
CA MET A 1 3.66 12.49 58.20
C MET A 1 4.76 11.70 57.56
N ASP A 2 4.75 11.80 56.24
CA ASP A 2 5.56 11.11 55.25
C ASP A 2 7.05 11.32 55.46
N THR A 3 7.87 10.34 55.06
CA THR A 3 8.77 10.45 53.90
C THR A 3 9.62 9.16 53.83
N ILE A 4 9.26 8.24 52.93
CA ILE A 4 10.18 7.18 52.47
C ILE A 4 10.61 7.59 51.06
N THR A 5 11.85 8.04 50.94
CA THR A 5 12.50 8.26 49.65
C THR A 5 12.90 6.91 49.07
N SER A 6 12.27 6.47 47.99
CA SER A 6 12.68 5.29 47.23
C SER A 6 13.65 5.69 46.12
N GLU A 7 14.89 5.21 46.18
CA GLU A 7 15.80 5.16 45.04
C GLU A 7 15.77 3.77 44.37
N ALA A 8 15.83 3.83 43.04
CA ALA A 8 16.30 2.83 42.09
C ALA A 8 15.50 1.54 41.86
N LYS A 9 14.85 1.48 40.68
CA LYS A 9 15.30 0.55 39.64
C LYS A 9 14.93 1.07 38.25
N ALA A 10 15.89 1.74 37.61
CA ALA A 10 15.88 1.92 36.17
C ALA A 10 15.93 0.53 35.53
N THR A 11 14.81 0.04 35.02
CA THR A 11 14.79 -1.13 34.16
C THR A 11 15.34 -0.71 32.81
N GLY A 12 16.65 -0.92 32.64
CA GLY A 12 17.30 -0.86 31.35
C GLY A 12 16.64 -1.85 30.39
N VAL A 13 15.87 -1.32 29.45
CA VAL A 13 15.61 -2.04 28.20
C VAL A 13 16.95 -2.08 27.48
N LYS A 14 17.50 -3.30 27.37
CA LYS A 14 18.73 -3.57 26.65
C LYS A 14 18.61 -3.02 25.23
N SER A 15 19.61 -2.25 24.82
CA SER A 15 19.85 -1.83 23.45
C SER A 15 19.92 -3.07 22.54
N SER A 16 18.85 -3.38 21.83
CA SER A 16 18.93 -4.15 20.59
C SER A 16 19.67 -3.27 19.58
N GLY A 17 20.68 -3.84 18.92
CA GLY A 17 21.73 -3.13 18.19
C GLY A 17 21.22 -1.97 17.32
N GLN A 18 21.98 -0.87 17.34
CA GLN A 18 21.94 0.17 16.32
C GLN A 18 22.27 -0.46 14.97
N THR A 19 21.29 -1.06 14.32
CA THR A 19 21.22 -1.09 12.87
C THR A 19 20.77 0.31 12.48
N SER A 20 21.56 1.02 11.68
CA SER A 20 21.17 2.34 11.18
C SER A 20 19.81 2.22 10.49
N GLY A 21 18.77 2.88 10.99
CA GLY A 21 17.45 2.76 10.40
C GLY A 21 17.39 3.35 9.00
N LEU A 22 16.41 2.89 8.22
CA LEU A 22 16.05 3.53 6.96
C LEU A 22 15.35 4.85 7.28
N ARG A 23 15.57 5.88 6.48
CA ARG A 23 14.97 7.19 6.68
C ARG A 23 13.87 7.43 5.66
N LEU A 24 12.66 7.64 6.15
CA LEU A 24 11.51 8.06 5.38
C LEU A 24 11.21 9.54 5.66
N LYS A 25 10.79 10.27 4.64
CA LYS A 25 10.42 11.67 4.67
C LYS A 25 9.02 11.82 4.08
N PHE A 26 8.06 12.09 4.95
CA PHE A 26 6.71 12.46 4.59
C PHE A 26 6.58 14.00 4.60
N PRO A 27 5.47 14.56 4.09
CA PRO A 27 5.10 15.95 4.36
C PRO A 27 5.05 16.23 5.88
N ASP A 28 5.24 17.49 6.28
CA ASP A 28 5.19 17.86 7.71
C ASP A 28 3.77 17.68 8.30
N ALA A 29 2.74 17.84 7.48
CA ALA A 29 1.36 17.47 7.80
C ALA A 29 1.17 15.94 7.74
N LYS A 30 0.29 15.40 8.59
CA LYS A 30 -0.10 13.98 8.54
C LYS A 30 -0.79 13.71 7.20
N VAL A 31 -0.23 12.79 6.42
CA VAL A 31 -0.88 12.28 5.20
C VAL A 31 -1.62 10.96 5.43
N GLY A 32 -1.32 10.28 6.53
CA GLY A 32 -1.93 9.00 6.85
C GLY A 32 -1.18 8.28 7.96
N GLU A 33 -1.19 6.95 7.92
CA GLU A 33 -0.61 6.07 8.92
C GLU A 33 0.42 5.15 8.28
N LEU A 34 1.54 4.96 8.98
CA LEU A 34 2.55 3.99 8.64
C LEU A 34 2.36 2.81 9.59
N LEU A 35 2.11 1.63 9.03
CA LEU A 35 1.94 0.40 9.77
C LEU A 35 3.10 -0.55 9.46
N THR A 36 3.42 -1.44 10.40
CA THR A 36 4.45 -2.48 10.24
C THR A 36 3.89 -3.86 10.57
N GLU A 37 4.46 -4.89 9.96
CA GLU A 37 4.09 -6.28 10.22
C GLU A 37 4.18 -6.59 11.71
N ALA A 38 3.13 -7.20 12.25
CA ALA A 38 3.12 -7.70 13.61
C ALA A 38 4.23 -8.77 13.79
N ASP A 39 4.83 -8.81 14.98
CA ASP A 39 5.93 -9.75 15.24
C ASP A 39 5.46 -11.21 15.30
N ASP A 40 4.17 -11.45 15.59
CA ASP A 40 3.54 -12.75 15.75
C ASP A 40 2.76 -13.24 14.51
N ASP A 41 2.28 -12.32 13.67
CA ASP A 41 1.58 -12.64 12.42
C ASP A 41 1.92 -11.63 11.31
N PRO A 42 2.72 -12.01 10.29
CA PRO A 42 3.11 -11.13 9.20
C PRO A 42 1.95 -10.78 8.26
N GLU A 43 0.77 -11.42 8.38
CA GLU A 43 -0.43 -11.01 7.66
C GLU A 43 -1.17 -9.85 8.34
N TYR A 44 -0.80 -9.50 9.59
CA TYR A 44 -1.44 -8.44 10.36
C TYR A 44 -0.56 -7.18 10.44
N TRP A 45 -1.15 -6.03 10.14
CA TRP A 45 -0.51 -4.72 10.22
C TRP A 45 -0.80 -4.06 11.56
N THR A 46 0.24 -3.51 12.20
CA THR A 46 0.13 -2.76 13.45
C THR A 46 0.62 -1.33 13.26
N LEU A 47 -0.07 -0.36 13.88
CA LEU A 47 0.31 1.04 13.79
C LEU A 47 1.76 1.25 14.29
N PHE A 48 2.62 1.75 13.41
CA PHE A 48 3.99 2.13 13.76
C PHE A 48 4.07 3.62 14.12
N SER A 49 3.51 4.49 13.28
CA SER A 49 3.50 5.95 13.50
C SER A 49 2.52 6.65 12.54
N ASP A 50 2.13 7.88 12.84
CA ASP A 50 1.63 8.80 11.81
C ASP A 50 2.66 8.93 10.68
N ALA A 51 2.21 8.92 9.42
CA ALA A 51 3.01 9.23 8.25
C ALA A 51 3.17 10.76 8.12
N LYS A 52 4.12 11.32 8.87
CA LYS A 52 4.46 12.76 8.84
C LYS A 52 5.92 13.02 9.17
N GLY A 53 6.47 14.08 8.60
CA GLY A 53 7.84 14.53 8.84
C GLY A 53 8.88 13.45 8.54
N ARG A 54 9.98 13.47 9.31
CA ARG A 54 11.06 12.49 9.16
C ARG A 54 10.87 11.34 10.14
N LEU A 55 10.87 10.12 9.62
CA LEU A 55 10.82 8.89 10.40
C LEU A 55 12.07 8.04 10.16
N GLU A 56 12.61 7.48 11.23
CA GLU A 56 13.62 6.41 11.15
C GLU A 56 12.91 5.08 11.42
N VAL A 57 12.99 4.17 10.45
CA VAL A 57 12.32 2.87 10.52
C VAL A 57 13.35 1.73 10.54
N PRO A 58 13.06 0.61 11.23
CA PRO A 58 13.97 -0.53 11.27
C PRO A 58 14.29 -1.09 9.88
N GLN A 59 15.56 -1.43 9.64
CA GLN A 59 15.95 -2.12 8.42
C GLN A 59 15.36 -3.54 8.39
N GLY A 60 14.93 -4.00 7.22
CA GLY A 60 14.39 -5.35 7.01
C GLY A 60 12.94 -5.54 7.45
N LYS A 61 12.34 -4.53 8.12
CA LYS A 61 10.90 -4.49 8.33
C LYS A 61 10.18 -4.02 7.07
N ARG A 62 8.97 -4.53 6.90
CA ARG A 62 8.04 -4.16 5.83
C ARG A 62 6.97 -3.24 6.40
N PHE A 63 6.48 -2.36 5.55
CA PHE A 63 5.52 -1.34 5.94
C PHE A 63 4.36 -1.25 4.96
N GLN A 64 3.19 -1.01 5.54
CA GLN A 64 2.02 -0.51 4.84
C GLN A 64 1.91 0.98 5.07
N LEU A 65 1.64 1.73 4.01
CA LEU A 65 1.26 3.13 4.08
C LEU A 65 -0.25 3.21 3.80
N GLU A 66 -1.02 3.65 4.77
CA GLU A 66 -2.44 3.94 4.62
C GLU A 66 -2.60 5.46 4.52
N LEU A 67 -3.17 5.98 3.44
CA LEU A 67 -3.43 7.41 3.29
C LEU A 67 -4.84 7.76 3.76
N SER A 68 -5.00 9.00 4.24
CA SER A 68 -6.22 9.42 4.92
C SER A 68 -7.42 9.38 3.97
N LYS A 69 -8.33 8.43 4.22
CA LYS A 69 -9.58 8.25 3.46
C LYS A 69 -10.41 9.54 3.39
N ASN A 70 -11.16 9.72 2.31
CA ASN A 70 -12.07 10.84 2.07
C ASN A 70 -11.39 12.22 1.98
N GLN A 71 -10.12 12.27 1.61
CA GLN A 71 -9.39 13.51 1.33
C GLN A 71 -8.72 13.44 -0.03
N GLU A 72 -8.41 14.62 -0.58
CA GLU A 72 -7.53 14.74 -1.73
C GLU A 72 -6.12 14.27 -1.33
N VAL A 73 -5.60 13.30 -2.06
CA VAL A 73 -4.31 12.67 -1.78
C VAL A 73 -3.39 12.88 -2.97
N SER A 74 -2.31 13.65 -2.75
CA SER A 74 -1.20 13.76 -3.70
C SER A 74 -0.04 12.85 -3.31
N LEU A 75 0.50 12.11 -4.28
CA LEU A 75 1.61 11.17 -4.09
C LEU A 75 2.99 11.72 -4.50
N ASP A 76 3.09 13.03 -4.79
CA ASP A 76 4.31 13.67 -5.27
C ASP A 76 5.54 13.46 -4.35
N PHE A 77 5.28 13.38 -3.05
CA PHE A 77 6.26 13.19 -2.00
C PHE A 77 7.02 11.86 -2.13
N LEU A 78 6.45 10.83 -2.76
CA LEU A 78 7.13 9.54 -3.00
C LEU A 78 8.45 9.71 -3.77
N SER A 79 8.54 10.73 -4.63
CA SER A 79 9.76 11.06 -5.37
C SER A 79 10.94 11.42 -4.44
N SER A 80 10.65 12.00 -3.27
CA SER A 80 11.62 12.52 -2.31
C SER A 80 11.56 11.87 -0.92
N MET A 81 10.75 10.82 -0.77
CA MET A 81 10.49 10.12 0.49
C MET A 81 11.73 9.49 1.10
N GLY A 82 12.70 9.07 0.30
CA GLY A 82 13.90 8.42 0.81
C GLY A 82 14.75 7.86 -0.30
N ASN A 83 15.84 7.21 0.07
CA ASN A 83 16.63 6.45 -0.89
C ASN A 83 15.84 5.20 -1.35
N LYS A 84 16.39 4.48 -2.35
CA LYS A 84 15.73 3.29 -2.90
C LYS A 84 15.44 2.24 -1.82
N ASP A 85 16.37 2.01 -0.90
CA ASP A 85 16.21 1.00 0.16
C ASP A 85 15.05 1.35 1.11
N ALA A 86 14.95 2.62 1.52
CA ALA A 86 13.84 3.11 2.33
C ALA A 86 12.50 2.96 1.62
N ARG A 87 12.41 3.33 0.34
CA ARG A 87 11.16 3.17 -0.44
C ARG A 87 10.83 1.71 -0.76
N SER A 88 11.82 0.82 -0.73
CA SER A 88 11.61 -0.62 -0.90
C SER A 88 11.08 -1.28 0.38
N ALA A 89 11.05 -0.58 1.50
CA ALA A 89 10.42 -1.04 2.73
C ALA A 89 8.89 -0.86 2.71
N ILE A 90 8.36 0.04 1.87
CA ILE A 90 6.91 0.16 1.63
C ILE A 90 6.50 -0.93 0.64
N VAL A 91 5.70 -1.88 1.11
CA VAL A 91 5.25 -3.05 0.33
C VAL A 91 3.74 -3.09 0.13
N SER A 92 3.00 -2.31 0.92
CA SER A 92 1.56 -2.19 0.83
C SER A 92 1.17 -0.72 0.86
N LEU A 93 0.24 -0.33 -0.01
CA LEU A 93 -0.28 1.02 -0.09
C LEU A 93 -1.81 0.95 -0.14
N ASP A 94 -2.46 1.54 0.85
CA ASP A 94 -3.90 1.67 0.91
C ASP A 94 -4.28 3.13 0.57
N LEU A 95 -4.98 3.28 -0.55
CA LEU A 95 -5.57 4.52 -1.05
C LEU A 95 -7.10 4.40 -1.17
N SER A 96 -7.70 3.37 -0.56
CA SER A 96 -9.13 3.13 -0.65
C SER A 96 -9.92 4.34 -0.20
N GLU A 97 -11.03 4.61 -0.88
CA GLU A 97 -11.96 5.71 -0.58
C GLU A 97 -11.27 7.10 -0.57
N SER A 98 -10.14 7.25 -1.27
CA SER A 98 -9.41 8.52 -1.38
C SER A 98 -9.70 9.22 -2.71
N ASP A 99 -9.66 10.54 -2.70
CA ASP A 99 -9.72 11.35 -3.92
C ASP A 99 -8.31 11.49 -4.49
N ILE A 100 -7.97 10.65 -5.47
CA ILE A 100 -6.61 10.54 -6.03
C ILE A 100 -6.58 11.28 -7.36
N ASP A 101 -5.73 12.29 -7.46
CA ASP A 101 -5.51 12.96 -8.73
C ASP A 101 -4.84 11.99 -9.75
N LYS A 102 -5.17 12.13 -11.04
CA LYS A 102 -4.62 11.23 -12.08
C LYS A 102 -3.10 11.28 -12.20
N GLU A 103 -2.50 12.43 -11.88
CA GLU A 103 -1.04 12.59 -11.96
C GLU A 103 -0.32 11.82 -10.85
N SER A 104 -0.98 11.58 -9.72
CA SER A 104 -0.46 10.96 -8.51
C SER A 104 -0.09 9.50 -8.75
N LEU A 105 -0.82 8.77 -9.60
CA LEU A 105 -0.49 7.38 -9.93
C LEU A 105 0.89 7.24 -10.61
N ASN A 106 1.38 8.27 -11.29
CA ASN A 106 2.73 8.27 -11.88
C ASN A 106 3.86 8.21 -10.85
N TYR A 107 3.57 8.50 -9.58
CA TYR A 107 4.54 8.46 -8.49
C TYR A 107 4.67 7.07 -7.85
N LEU A 108 3.76 6.13 -8.14
CA LEU A 108 3.83 4.75 -7.64
C LEU A 108 5.12 4.04 -8.08
N LYS A 109 5.72 4.44 -9.21
CA LYS A 109 7.04 3.95 -9.67
C LYS A 109 8.17 4.15 -8.65
N TYR A 110 7.99 5.04 -7.68
CA TYR A 110 8.98 5.28 -6.63
C TYR A 110 8.89 4.28 -5.47
N LEU A 111 7.89 3.39 -5.46
CA LEU A 111 7.76 2.26 -4.55
C LEU A 111 8.12 0.95 -5.27
N PRO A 112 9.43 0.65 -5.46
CA PRO A 112 9.87 -0.43 -6.36
C PRO A 112 9.57 -1.84 -5.84
N ALA A 113 9.15 -1.96 -4.58
CA ALA A 113 8.82 -3.21 -3.91
C ALA A 113 7.34 -3.28 -3.52
N LEU A 114 6.47 -2.47 -4.13
CA LEU A 114 5.04 -2.48 -3.86
C LEU A 114 4.43 -3.82 -4.32
N GLU A 115 3.89 -4.57 -3.36
CA GLU A 115 3.27 -5.88 -3.54
C GLU A 115 1.75 -5.84 -3.41
N GLU A 116 1.22 -4.88 -2.66
CA GLU A 116 -0.21 -4.73 -2.39
C GLU A 116 -0.65 -3.29 -2.64
N LEU A 117 -1.74 -3.12 -3.38
CA LEU A 117 -2.32 -1.82 -3.67
C LEU A 117 -3.84 -1.90 -3.58
N ASP A 118 -4.42 -1.12 -2.67
CA ASP A 118 -5.87 -0.95 -2.56
C ASP A 118 -6.26 0.41 -3.12
N LEU A 119 -7.12 0.39 -4.14
CA LEU A 119 -7.70 1.56 -4.81
C LEU A 119 -9.23 1.49 -4.80
N SER A 120 -9.80 0.68 -3.92
CA SER A 120 -11.24 0.47 -3.88
C SER A 120 -11.99 1.75 -3.53
N GLY A 121 -13.12 2.02 -4.16
CA GLY A 121 -13.91 3.23 -3.92
C GLY A 121 -13.25 4.53 -4.38
N THR A 122 -12.29 4.46 -5.31
CA THR A 122 -11.64 5.63 -5.93
C THR A 122 -12.21 5.88 -7.34
N GLU A 123 -12.04 7.09 -7.88
CA GLU A 123 -12.59 7.44 -9.21
C GLU A 123 -11.77 6.95 -10.41
N ILE A 124 -10.76 6.09 -10.20
CA ILE A 124 -9.87 5.61 -11.26
C ILE A 124 -10.61 4.83 -12.34
N GLY A 125 -10.16 4.97 -13.59
CA GLY A 125 -10.70 4.26 -14.74
C GLY A 125 -9.64 3.48 -15.53
N ASP A 126 -10.04 2.90 -16.66
CA ASP A 126 -9.17 2.04 -17.47
C ASP A 126 -7.89 2.74 -17.96
N ASP A 127 -7.93 4.05 -18.20
CA ASP A 127 -6.75 4.83 -18.62
C ASP A 127 -5.69 4.90 -17.51
N ASP A 128 -6.12 4.91 -16.26
CA ASP A 128 -5.24 4.98 -15.09
C ASP A 128 -4.51 3.65 -14.82
N LEU A 129 -5.07 2.53 -15.32
CA LEU A 129 -4.48 1.20 -15.18
C LEU A 129 -3.14 1.02 -15.90
N ASP A 130 -2.80 1.89 -16.86
CA ASP A 130 -1.52 1.82 -17.56
C ASP A 130 -0.35 2.12 -16.61
N GLU A 131 -0.54 2.97 -15.60
CA GLU A 131 0.45 3.22 -14.56
C GLU A 131 0.54 2.05 -13.58
N ILE A 132 -0.60 1.46 -13.21
CA ILE A 132 -0.67 0.31 -12.31
C ILE A 132 -0.01 -0.92 -12.95
N ALA A 133 -0.19 -1.13 -14.25
CA ALA A 133 0.41 -2.23 -15.01
C ALA A 133 1.96 -2.20 -15.02
N LYS A 134 2.58 -1.08 -14.67
CA LYS A 134 4.05 -0.97 -14.54
C LYS A 134 4.58 -1.53 -13.22
N LEU A 135 3.71 -1.76 -12.24
CA LEU A 135 4.07 -2.23 -10.90
C LEU A 135 4.24 -3.76 -10.89
N SER A 136 5.28 -4.24 -11.57
CA SER A 136 5.52 -5.67 -11.82
C SER A 136 5.69 -6.55 -10.56
N GLN A 137 5.88 -5.96 -9.38
CA GLN A 137 5.95 -6.68 -8.10
C GLN A 137 4.59 -6.90 -7.44
N LEU A 138 3.50 -6.32 -7.98
CA LEU A 138 2.17 -6.46 -7.40
C LEU A 138 1.73 -7.93 -7.34
N LYS A 139 1.24 -8.30 -6.17
CA LYS A 139 0.67 -9.60 -5.81
C LYS A 139 -0.82 -9.46 -5.49
N LYS A 140 -1.25 -8.35 -4.91
CA LYS A 140 -2.67 -8.09 -4.59
C LYS A 140 -3.07 -6.72 -5.10
N LEU A 141 -4.19 -6.66 -5.79
CA LEU A 141 -4.76 -5.42 -6.31
C LEU A 141 -6.28 -5.44 -6.08
N TRP A 142 -6.79 -4.40 -5.44
CA TRP A 142 -8.23 -4.21 -5.22
C TRP A 142 -8.69 -2.97 -5.97
N LEU A 143 -9.71 -3.15 -6.81
CA LEU A 143 -10.33 -2.15 -7.67
C LEU A 143 -11.87 -2.20 -7.52
N ASP A 144 -12.34 -2.65 -6.35
CA ASP A 144 -13.76 -2.69 -6.05
C ASP A 144 -14.33 -1.26 -6.05
N ASP A 145 -15.55 -1.06 -6.56
CA ASP A 145 -16.23 0.23 -6.62
C ASP A 145 -15.40 1.34 -7.31
N THR A 146 -14.73 1.00 -8.41
CA THR A 146 -13.99 1.95 -9.29
C THR A 146 -14.70 2.16 -10.63
N ASN A 147 -14.26 3.13 -11.43
CA ASN A 147 -14.77 3.38 -12.78
C ASN A 147 -14.10 2.49 -13.85
N THR A 148 -13.51 1.36 -13.45
CA THR A 148 -12.87 0.41 -14.36
C THR A 148 -13.91 -0.43 -15.10
N SER A 149 -13.60 -0.84 -16.32
CA SER A 149 -14.47 -1.70 -17.13
C SER A 149 -13.90 -3.10 -17.27
N LYS A 150 -14.58 -3.97 -18.02
CA LYS A 150 -14.06 -5.30 -18.36
C LYS A 150 -12.69 -5.28 -19.06
N SER A 151 -12.33 -4.16 -19.68
CA SER A 151 -11.00 -3.96 -20.27
C SER A 151 -9.87 -3.93 -19.22
N ALA A 152 -10.17 -3.72 -17.94
CA ALA A 152 -9.20 -3.80 -16.85
C ALA A 152 -8.48 -5.15 -16.82
N ALA A 153 -9.19 -6.26 -17.07
CA ALA A 153 -8.61 -7.59 -17.07
C ALA A 153 -7.59 -7.80 -18.21
N GLU A 154 -7.74 -7.09 -19.33
CA GLU A 154 -6.74 -7.10 -20.40
C GLU A 154 -5.52 -6.28 -20.03
N LYS A 155 -5.72 -5.05 -19.55
CA LYS A 155 -4.63 -4.15 -19.14
C LYS A 155 -3.75 -4.72 -18.03
N LEU A 156 -4.37 -5.38 -17.05
CA LEU A 156 -3.67 -5.95 -15.89
C LEU A 156 -3.02 -7.32 -16.17
N SER A 157 -3.22 -7.89 -17.36
CA SER A 157 -2.69 -9.23 -17.69
C SER A 157 -1.16 -9.32 -17.75
N GLY A 158 -0.48 -8.18 -17.86
CA GLY A 158 0.98 -8.10 -17.78
C GLY A 158 1.55 -8.23 -16.35
N LEU A 159 0.71 -8.10 -15.32
CA LEU A 159 1.11 -8.26 -13.91
C LEU A 159 1.22 -9.75 -13.54
N THR A 160 2.21 -10.44 -14.11
CA THR A 160 2.35 -11.90 -13.99
C THR A 160 2.60 -12.43 -12.57
N ASN A 161 2.97 -11.55 -11.64
CA ASN A 161 3.11 -11.88 -10.21
C ASN A 161 1.79 -11.79 -9.42
N LEU A 162 0.72 -11.27 -10.04
CA LEU A 162 -0.55 -11.06 -9.38
C LEU A 162 -1.16 -12.39 -8.90
N LYS A 163 -1.53 -12.42 -7.63
CA LYS A 163 -2.13 -13.56 -6.92
C LYS A 163 -3.59 -13.30 -6.58
N LYS A 164 -3.96 -12.04 -6.37
CA LYS A 164 -5.33 -11.63 -6.12
C LYS A 164 -5.68 -10.36 -6.87
N LEU A 165 -6.80 -10.39 -7.55
CA LEU A 165 -7.42 -9.25 -8.22
C LEU A 165 -8.89 -9.18 -7.81
N SER A 166 -9.30 -8.07 -7.19
CA SER A 166 -10.70 -7.78 -6.90
C SER A 166 -11.21 -6.69 -7.84
N LEU A 167 -12.34 -6.95 -8.47
CA LEU A 167 -13.02 -6.06 -9.41
C LEU A 167 -14.52 -6.05 -9.08
N SER A 168 -15.23 -5.02 -9.51
CA SER A 168 -16.69 -4.92 -9.33
C SER A 168 -17.36 -4.53 -10.65
N HIS A 169 -18.68 -4.72 -10.74
CA HIS A 169 -19.50 -4.21 -11.86
C HIS A 169 -19.10 -4.67 -13.27
N LEU A 170 -18.68 -5.94 -13.40
CA LEU A 170 -18.19 -6.50 -14.66
C LEU A 170 -19.23 -7.38 -15.39
N ASP A 171 -20.44 -6.85 -15.59
CA ASP A 171 -21.48 -7.57 -16.34
C ASP A 171 -21.00 -7.96 -17.75
N GLY A 172 -21.09 -9.26 -18.07
CA GLY A 172 -20.67 -9.79 -19.36
C GLY A 172 -19.15 -9.84 -19.58
N ALA A 173 -18.32 -9.73 -18.55
CA ALA A 173 -16.85 -9.77 -18.63
C ALA A 173 -16.24 -11.19 -18.63
N GLU A 174 -17.05 -12.23 -18.80
CA GLU A 174 -16.60 -13.62 -18.68
C GLU A 174 -15.43 -13.93 -19.63
N VAL A 175 -15.47 -13.39 -20.84
CA VAL A 175 -14.41 -13.58 -21.85
C VAL A 175 -13.11 -12.94 -21.39
N GLU A 176 -13.16 -11.72 -20.87
CA GLU A 176 -12.01 -10.94 -20.44
C GLU A 176 -11.37 -11.56 -19.18
N ILE A 177 -12.19 -11.99 -18.20
CA ILE A 177 -11.73 -12.70 -17.01
C ILE A 177 -11.12 -14.05 -17.36
N ASN A 178 -11.76 -14.84 -18.23
CA ASN A 178 -11.20 -16.12 -18.69
C ASN A 178 -9.88 -15.92 -19.41
N SER A 179 -9.78 -14.88 -20.23
CA SER A 179 -8.54 -14.54 -20.89
C SER A 179 -7.47 -14.15 -19.85
N LEU A 180 -7.78 -13.35 -18.82
CA LEU A 180 -6.85 -13.05 -17.72
C LEU A 180 -6.36 -14.31 -17.03
N LYS A 181 -7.26 -15.25 -16.71
CA LYS A 181 -6.92 -16.53 -16.09
C LYS A 181 -6.03 -17.41 -16.98
N LEU A 182 -6.12 -17.30 -18.30
CA LEU A 182 -5.17 -17.98 -19.20
C LEU A 182 -3.77 -17.37 -19.14
N ARG A 183 -3.64 -16.04 -18.96
CA ARG A 183 -2.35 -15.35 -18.82
C ARG A 183 -1.74 -15.54 -17.43
N ILE A 184 -2.57 -15.50 -16.38
CA ILE A 184 -2.16 -15.56 -14.97
C ILE A 184 -2.99 -16.63 -14.24
N PRO A 185 -2.75 -17.94 -14.49
CA PRO A 185 -3.60 -19.01 -13.95
C PRO A 185 -3.60 -19.11 -12.42
N SER A 186 -2.57 -18.58 -11.76
CA SER A 186 -2.48 -18.56 -10.29
C SER A 186 -3.22 -17.39 -9.65
N CYS A 187 -3.75 -16.45 -10.43
CA CYS A 187 -4.43 -15.28 -9.90
C CYS A 187 -5.87 -15.64 -9.54
N GLU A 188 -6.19 -15.48 -8.25
CA GLU A 188 -7.56 -15.47 -7.78
C GLU A 188 -8.23 -14.17 -8.22
N VAL A 189 -9.22 -14.29 -9.10
CA VAL A 189 -10.04 -13.15 -9.53
C VAL A 189 -11.36 -13.20 -8.80
N VAL A 190 -11.62 -12.18 -8.00
CA VAL A 190 -12.88 -11.97 -7.30
C VAL A 190 -13.64 -10.87 -8.03
N VAL A 191 -14.89 -11.16 -8.42
CA VAL A 191 -15.79 -10.17 -9.00
C VAL A 191 -16.92 -9.96 -8.00
N ARG A 192 -17.05 -8.75 -7.46
CA ARG A 192 -18.12 -8.39 -6.54
C ARG A 192 -19.31 -7.80 -7.29
N GLU A 193 -20.50 -8.21 -6.89
CA GLU A 193 -21.74 -7.52 -7.26
C GLU A 193 -21.81 -6.24 -6.41
N GLY A 194 -21.99 -5.09 -7.05
CA GLY A 194 -22.10 -3.84 -6.30
C GLY A 194 -23.44 -3.76 -5.57
N ASN A 195 -23.45 -3.06 -4.44
CA ASN A 195 -24.69 -2.74 -3.73
C ASN A 195 -25.47 -1.73 -4.57
N THR A 196 -26.54 -2.18 -5.23
CA THR A 196 -27.55 -1.33 -5.88
C THR A 196 -28.37 -0.54 -4.88
#